data_AF-A0AAE1U645-F1
#
_entry.id   AF-A0AAE1U645-F1
#
_cell.length_a   1.000
_cell.length_b   1.000
_cell.length_c   1.000
_cell.angle_alpha   90.00
_cell.angle_beta   90.00
_cell.angle_gamma   90.00
#
_symmetry.space_group_name_H-M   'P 1'
#
loop_
_entity.id
_entity.type
_entity.pdbx_description
1 polymer ?
#
loop_
_entity_poly.entity_id
_entity_poly.type
_entity_poly.pdbx_seq_one_letter_code
_entity_poly.pdbx_strand_id
1 'polypeptide(L)'
;MAQYLKEINFNRKVYVVGSQALAHELELVGVRTTGVGPERIQGPLVTAVTSSAFLDPEVGAVAVGFDREWSYDKLVKATTYLANPDCLFLAACPDEKLVIQGTGLHLPAGGIMMKSLELCSNRPARVMGKPSLNLFYMLQARYNIQPQKTLIIGDT
;
A
#
# COMPACT_ATOMS: atom_id res chain seq x y z
N MET A 1 8.08 2.43 2.88
CA MET A 1 7.46 3.45 1.99
C MET A 1 7.42 4.84 2.59
N ALA A 2 7.17 4.98 3.90
CA ALA A 2 7.17 6.25 4.62
C ALA A 2 8.40 7.12 4.30
N GLN A 3 9.60 6.56 4.42
CA GLN A 3 10.84 7.25 4.10
C GLN A 3 10.93 7.75 2.65
N TYR A 4 10.51 6.94 1.67
CA TYR A 4 10.49 7.35 0.27
C TYR A 4 9.58 8.56 0.04
N LEU A 5 8.38 8.54 0.63
CA LEU A 5 7.45 9.68 0.55
C LEU A 5 8.05 10.93 1.19
N LYS A 6 8.79 10.78 2.28
CA LYS A 6 9.55 11.87 2.91
C LYS A 6 10.66 12.41 1.99
N GLU A 7 11.44 11.54 1.35
CA GLU A 7 12.55 11.92 0.45
C GLU A 7 12.09 12.71 -0.77
N ILE A 8 10.91 12.40 -1.32
CA ILE A 8 10.33 13.14 -2.44
C ILE A 8 9.53 14.38 -2.00
N ASN A 9 9.55 14.72 -0.71
CA ASN A 9 8.77 15.81 -0.12
C ASN A 9 7.26 15.72 -0.44
N PHE A 10 6.70 14.51 -0.35
CA PHE A 10 5.29 14.28 -0.62
C PHE A 10 4.40 15.03 0.39
N ASN A 11 3.50 15.88 -0.11
CA ASN A 11 2.67 16.78 0.70
C ASN A 11 1.15 16.52 0.59
N ARG A 12 0.77 15.47 -0.12
CA ARG A 12 -0.62 15.05 -0.33
C ARG A 12 -1.03 13.96 0.68
N LYS A 13 -2.30 13.56 0.66
CA LYS A 13 -2.79 12.42 1.46
C LYS A 13 -2.48 11.09 0.77
N VAL A 14 -2.31 10.05 1.57
CA VAL A 14 -2.22 8.66 1.11
C VAL A 14 -3.52 7.93 1.43
N TYR A 15 -4.16 7.35 0.42
CA TYR A 15 -5.23 6.39 0.60
C TYR A 15 -4.64 5.01 0.90
N VAL A 16 -4.92 4.47 2.08
CA VAL A 16 -4.34 3.22 2.58
C VAL A 16 -5.32 2.08 2.39
N VAL A 17 -4.93 1.14 1.54
CA VAL A 17 -5.50 -0.21 1.49
C VAL A 17 -4.61 -1.09 2.34
N GLY A 18 -4.91 -1.21 3.63
CA GLY A 18 -4.01 -1.88 4.56
C GLY A 18 -4.43 -1.74 6.01
N SER A 19 -3.57 -2.24 6.88
CA SER A 19 -3.74 -2.19 8.32
C SER A 19 -3.49 -0.78 8.90
N GLN A 20 -3.97 -0.57 10.13
CA GLN A 20 -3.65 0.63 10.93
C GLN A 20 -2.14 0.82 11.14
N ALA A 21 -1.37 -0.27 11.21
CA ALA A 21 0.07 -0.18 11.35
C ALA A 21 0.73 0.49 10.13
N LEU A 22 0.27 0.19 8.91
CA LEU A 22 0.78 0.81 7.69
C LEU A 22 0.49 2.32 7.67
N ALA A 23 -0.71 2.73 8.07
CA ALA A 23 -1.07 4.14 8.17
C ALA A 23 -0.25 4.86 9.26
N HIS A 24 -0.09 4.23 10.43
CA HIS A 24 0.70 4.80 11.52
C HIS A 24 2.17 5.03 11.13
N GLU A 25 2.79 4.10 10.39
CA GLU A 25 4.15 4.30 9.86
C GLU A 25 4.28 5.52 8.94
N LEU A 26 3.25 5.81 8.14
CA LEU A 26 3.20 7.00 7.28
C LEU A 26 3.02 8.28 8.12
N GLU A 27 2.16 8.24 9.12
CA GLU A 27 1.90 9.38 10.00
C GLU A 27 3.12 9.78 10.82
N LEU A 28 3.95 8.82 11.24
CA LEU A 28 5.21 9.07 11.95
C LEU A 28 6.22 9.90 11.14
N VAL A 29 6.11 9.93 9.81
CA VAL A 29 6.93 10.79 8.95
C VAL A 29 6.20 12.04 8.47
N GLY A 30 5.04 12.36 9.07
CA GLY A 30 4.23 13.54 8.76
C GLY A 30 3.33 13.39 7.54
N VAL A 31 3.15 12.18 7.00
CA VAL A 31 2.28 11.93 5.85
C VAL A 31 0.85 11.69 6.34
N ARG A 32 -0.10 12.46 5.82
CA ARG A 32 -1.53 12.33 6.14
C ARG A 32 -2.12 11.10 5.46
N THR A 33 -2.95 10.34 6.16
CA THR A 33 -3.56 9.10 5.64
C THR A 33 -5.09 9.11 5.70
N THR A 34 -5.73 8.23 4.91
CA THR A 34 -7.17 7.94 4.96
C THR A 34 -7.44 6.53 4.41
N GLY A 35 -8.64 5.99 4.58
CA GLY A 35 -9.06 4.69 4.01
C GLY A 35 -8.82 3.45 4.87
N VAL A 36 -8.26 3.59 6.07
CA VAL A 36 -8.07 2.44 6.98
C VAL A 36 -9.40 2.00 7.59
N GLY A 37 -9.57 0.69 7.79
CA GLY A 37 -10.79 0.10 8.36
C GLY A 37 -11.82 -0.27 7.29
N PRO A 38 -13.03 -0.69 7.70
CA PRO A 38 -14.08 -1.05 6.77
C PRO A 38 -14.56 0.17 5.99
N GLU A 39 -14.70 0.01 4.67
CA GLU A 39 -15.29 1.02 3.80
C GLU A 39 -16.49 0.45 3.05
N ARG A 40 -17.56 1.24 3.01
CA ARG A 40 -18.81 0.92 2.31
C ARG A 40 -19.26 2.10 1.47
N ILE A 41 -19.48 1.87 0.18
CA ILE A 41 -20.11 2.85 -0.71
C ILE A 41 -21.62 2.80 -0.45
N GLN A 42 -22.21 3.92 -0.09
CA GLN A 42 -23.64 4.01 0.21
C GLN A 42 -24.46 4.34 -1.04
N GLY A 43 -25.61 3.68 -1.18
CA GLY A 43 -26.53 3.88 -2.29
C GLY A 43 -26.10 3.14 -3.58
N PRO A 44 -26.77 3.41 -4.71
CA PRO A 44 -26.42 2.81 -5.99
C PRO A 44 -24.99 3.18 -6.41
N LEU A 45 -24.18 2.19 -6.75
CA LEU A 45 -22.75 2.34 -7.03
C LEU A 45 -22.44 3.48 -8.01
N VAL A 46 -23.10 3.49 -9.18
CA VAL A 46 -22.86 4.50 -10.24
C VAL A 46 -23.14 5.91 -9.73
N THR A 47 -24.24 6.11 -9.01
CA THR A 47 -24.60 7.41 -8.43
C THR A 47 -23.60 7.84 -7.37
N ALA A 48 -23.15 6.92 -6.54
CA ALA A 48 -22.21 7.20 -5.47
C ALA A 48 -20.82 7.60 -6.01
N VAL A 49 -20.31 6.89 -7.02
CA VAL A 49 -18.97 7.16 -7.59
C VAL A 49 -18.93 8.41 -8.49
N THR A 50 -20.07 8.84 -9.02
CA THR A 50 -20.18 10.08 -9.83
C THR A 50 -20.36 11.33 -8.97
N SER A 51 -20.55 11.18 -7.65
CA SER A 51 -20.59 12.29 -6.71
C SER A 51 -19.22 12.97 -6.61
N SER A 52 -19.21 14.30 -6.62
CA SER A 52 -17.98 15.09 -6.39
C SER A 52 -17.35 14.86 -5.01
N ALA A 53 -18.11 14.30 -4.06
CA ALA A 53 -17.64 13.97 -2.71
C ALA A 53 -17.05 12.56 -2.60
N PHE A 54 -17.08 11.75 -3.67
CA PHE A 54 -16.63 10.36 -3.62
C PHE A 54 -15.13 10.24 -3.35
N LEU A 55 -14.32 11.07 -4.01
CA LEU A 55 -12.87 11.11 -3.87
C LEU A 55 -12.46 12.32 -3.04
N ASP A 56 -11.49 12.12 -2.14
CA ASP A 56 -10.79 13.20 -1.47
C ASP A 56 -9.76 13.81 -2.44
N PRO A 57 -9.92 15.07 -2.86
CA PRO A 57 -9.02 15.69 -3.82
C PRO A 57 -7.60 15.87 -3.28
N GLU A 58 -7.37 15.79 -1.97
CA GLU A 58 -6.03 15.86 -1.40
C GLU A 58 -5.25 14.55 -1.55
N VAL A 59 -5.89 13.43 -1.92
CA VAL A 59 -5.18 12.15 -2.12
C VAL A 59 -4.30 12.21 -3.36
N GLY A 60 -3.02 11.88 -3.19
CA GLY A 60 -2.02 11.83 -4.26
C GLY A 60 -1.27 10.51 -4.33
N ALA A 61 -1.62 9.54 -3.49
CA ALA A 61 -1.00 8.22 -3.49
C ALA A 61 -1.96 7.17 -2.95
N VAL A 62 -1.87 5.95 -3.47
CA VAL A 62 -2.47 4.74 -2.91
C VAL A 62 -1.34 3.85 -2.38
N ALA A 63 -1.41 3.50 -1.10
CA ALA A 63 -0.51 2.57 -0.46
C ALA A 63 -1.24 1.26 -0.15
N VAL A 64 -0.70 0.15 -0.64
CA VAL A 64 -1.31 -1.18 -0.51
C VAL A 64 -0.44 -2.07 0.37
N GLY A 65 -1.07 -2.72 1.33
CA GLY A 65 -0.52 -3.81 2.13
C GLY A 65 -1.57 -4.88 2.38
N PHE A 66 -1.35 -5.72 3.39
CA PHE A 66 -2.38 -6.66 3.83
C PHE A 66 -3.52 -5.91 4.54
N ASP A 67 -4.75 -6.14 4.09
CA ASP A 67 -5.96 -5.54 4.62
C ASP A 67 -7.03 -6.61 4.84
N ARG A 68 -7.41 -6.85 6.10
CA ARG A 68 -8.50 -7.81 6.41
C ARG A 68 -9.88 -7.24 6.09
N GLU A 69 -9.99 -5.91 6.05
CA GLU A 69 -11.23 -5.21 5.74
C GLU A 69 -11.34 -4.93 4.23
N TRP A 70 -10.50 -5.59 3.42
CA TRP A 70 -10.53 -5.51 1.97
C TRP A 70 -11.94 -5.82 1.44
N SER A 71 -12.45 -4.92 0.62
CA SER A 71 -13.78 -4.99 0.04
C SER A 71 -13.76 -4.53 -1.42
N TYR A 72 -14.80 -4.90 -2.17
CA TYR A 72 -15.00 -4.36 -3.51
C TYR A 72 -15.08 -2.83 -3.51
N ASP A 73 -15.68 -2.23 -2.48
CA ASP A 73 -15.82 -0.79 -2.34
C ASP A 73 -14.44 -0.09 -2.21
N LYS A 74 -13.53 -0.69 -1.43
CA LYS A 74 -12.14 -0.23 -1.36
C LYS A 74 -11.42 -0.37 -2.70
N LEU A 75 -11.63 -1.49 -3.40
CA LEU A 75 -11.06 -1.72 -4.73
C LEU A 75 -11.54 -0.66 -5.73
N VAL A 76 -12.85 -0.33 -5.74
CA VAL A 76 -13.43 0.73 -6.58
C VAL A 76 -12.75 2.07 -6.28
N LYS A 77 -12.70 2.46 -5.00
CA LYS A 77 -12.15 3.76 -4.62
C LYS A 77 -10.66 3.88 -4.92
N ALA A 78 -9.86 2.87 -4.58
CA ALA A 78 -8.45 2.82 -4.91
C ALA A 78 -8.21 2.86 -6.43
N THR A 79 -8.95 2.07 -7.21
CA THR A 79 -8.84 2.09 -8.69
C THR A 79 -9.18 3.47 -9.25
N THR A 80 -10.21 4.12 -8.70
CA THR A 80 -10.60 5.46 -9.16
C THR A 80 -9.54 6.51 -8.82
N TYR A 81 -8.88 6.44 -7.65
CA TYR A 81 -7.70 7.28 -7.38
C TYR A 81 -6.53 6.99 -8.33
N LEU A 82 -6.29 5.71 -8.64
CA LEU A 82 -5.20 5.28 -9.53
C LEU A 82 -5.45 5.63 -11.01
N ALA A 83 -6.68 5.96 -11.39
CA ALA A 83 -6.99 6.47 -12.73
C ALA A 83 -6.29 7.80 -13.02
N ASN A 84 -5.93 8.57 -11.99
CA ASN A 84 -5.02 9.70 -12.13
C ASN A 84 -3.57 9.20 -12.29
N PRO A 85 -2.90 9.44 -13.43
CA PRO A 85 -1.53 8.98 -13.66
C PRO A 85 -0.52 9.55 -12.65
N ASP A 86 -0.78 10.74 -12.09
CA ASP A 86 0.08 11.40 -11.11
C ASP A 86 -0.11 10.87 -9.68
N CYS A 87 -1.16 10.07 -9.44
CA CYS A 87 -1.37 9.42 -8.17
C CYS A 87 -0.35 8.28 -8.01
N LEU A 88 0.50 8.31 -6.98
CA LEU A 88 1.51 7.27 -6.77
C LEU A 88 0.86 5.93 -6.41
N PHE A 89 1.39 4.84 -6.95
CA PHE A 89 0.96 3.48 -6.60
C PHE A 89 2.07 2.75 -5.86
N LEU A 90 1.91 2.53 -4.56
CA LEU A 90 2.92 1.95 -3.68
C LEU A 90 2.42 0.65 -3.05
N ALA A 91 3.28 -0.36 -2.98
CA ALA A 91 2.98 -1.63 -2.32
C ALA A 91 4.01 -1.97 -1.23
N ALA A 92 3.53 -2.44 -0.08
CA ALA A 92 4.37 -2.82 1.06
C ALA A 92 4.91 -4.25 0.95
N CYS A 93 4.09 -5.20 0.51
CA CYS A 93 4.40 -6.63 0.48
C CYS A 93 3.82 -7.24 -0.80
N PRO A 94 4.64 -7.81 -1.70
CA PRO A 94 4.17 -8.43 -2.93
C PRO A 94 3.73 -9.89 -2.75
N ASP A 95 3.86 -10.46 -1.55
CA ASP A 95 3.61 -11.89 -1.31
C ASP A 95 2.14 -12.22 -1.51
N GLU A 96 1.86 -13.20 -2.36
CA GLU A 96 0.49 -13.61 -2.71
C GLU A 96 -0.16 -14.43 -1.60
N LYS A 97 0.63 -15.20 -0.86
CA LYS A 97 0.14 -16.08 0.20
C LYS A 97 1.07 -16.14 1.40
N LEU A 98 0.47 -16.35 2.56
CA LEU A 98 1.12 -16.75 3.79
C LEU A 98 0.85 -18.23 4.04
N VAL A 99 1.91 -19.02 4.27
CA VAL A 99 1.79 -20.46 4.59
C VAL A 99 1.96 -20.65 6.09
N ILE A 100 0.97 -21.25 6.76
CA ILE A 100 1.08 -21.58 8.18
C ILE A 100 1.78 -22.93 8.32
N GLN A 101 3.07 -22.90 8.65
CA GLN A 101 3.90 -24.09 8.79
C GLN A 101 3.28 -25.12 9.73
N GLY A 102 3.34 -26.41 9.35
CA GLY A 102 2.80 -27.51 10.14
C GLY A 102 1.27 -27.70 10.10
N THR A 103 0.52 -26.83 9.41
CA THR A 103 -0.96 -26.93 9.35
C THR A 103 -1.53 -27.20 7.96
N GLY A 104 -0.72 -27.03 6.90
CA GLY A 104 -1.18 -27.13 5.51
C GLY A 104 -2.06 -25.97 5.02
N LEU A 105 -2.28 -24.95 5.85
CA LEU A 105 -3.13 -23.81 5.51
C LEU A 105 -2.36 -22.77 4.67
N HIS A 106 -3.02 -22.29 3.62
CA HIS A 106 -2.57 -21.19 2.76
C HIS A 106 -3.54 -20.03 2.87
N LEU A 107 -3.07 -18.90 3.40
CA LEU A 107 -3.86 -17.68 3.54
C LEU A 107 -3.48 -16.67 2.47
N PRO A 108 -4.43 -15.90 1.90
CA PRO A 108 -4.09 -14.78 1.02
C PRO A 108 -3.29 -13.72 1.80
N ALA A 109 -2.26 -13.17 1.16
CA ALA A 109 -1.46 -12.08 1.69
C ALA A 109 -1.62 -10.80 0.83
N GLY A 110 -0.90 -9.72 1.19
CA GLY A 110 -1.09 -8.39 0.59
C GLY A 110 -0.88 -8.33 -0.92
N GLY A 111 -0.11 -9.26 -1.49
CA GLY A 111 0.13 -9.36 -2.93
C GLY A 111 -1.14 -9.55 -3.75
N ILE A 112 -2.17 -10.22 -3.21
CA ILE A 112 -3.45 -10.39 -3.91
C ILE A 112 -4.17 -9.06 -4.07
N MET A 113 -4.18 -8.20 -3.04
CA MET A 113 -4.78 -6.86 -3.11
C MET A 113 -4.00 -5.96 -4.07
N MET A 114 -2.67 -6.02 -4.02
CA MET A 114 -1.80 -5.32 -4.96
C MET A 114 -2.09 -5.73 -6.41
N LYS A 115 -2.06 -7.03 -6.72
CA LYS A 115 -2.30 -7.58 -8.06
C LYS A 115 -3.70 -7.24 -8.59
N SER A 116 -4.71 -7.26 -7.73
CA SER A 116 -6.06 -6.84 -8.08
C SER A 116 -6.09 -5.39 -8.57
N LEU A 117 -5.40 -4.48 -7.86
CA LEU A 117 -5.29 -3.07 -8.24
C LEU A 117 -4.42 -2.86 -9.48
N GLU A 118 -3.32 -3.61 -9.64
CA GLU A 118 -2.51 -3.57 -10.86
C GLU A 118 -3.34 -3.94 -12.09
N LEU A 119 -4.15 -5.00 -11.98
CA LEU A 119 -5.03 -5.44 -13.06
C LEU A 119 -6.10 -4.38 -13.39
N CYS A 120 -6.77 -3.83 -12.37
CA CYS A 120 -7.83 -2.83 -12.59
C CYS A 120 -7.29 -1.46 -13.09
N SER A 121 -6.09 -1.07 -12.67
CA SER A 121 -5.48 0.21 -13.08
C SER A 121 -4.59 0.09 -14.32
N ASN A 122 -4.33 -1.13 -14.80
CA ASN A 122 -3.37 -1.44 -15.86
C ASN A 122 -1.99 -0.79 -15.63
N ARG A 123 -1.58 -0.73 -14.36
CA ARG A 123 -0.38 -0.03 -13.92
C ARG A 123 0.31 -0.81 -12.80
N PRO A 124 1.62 -1.08 -12.90
CA PRO A 124 2.33 -1.79 -11.84
C PRO A 124 2.48 -0.92 -10.59
N ALA A 125 2.42 -1.56 -9.42
CA ALA A 125 2.73 -0.91 -8.15
C ALA A 125 4.25 -0.82 -7.97
N ARG A 126 4.72 0.26 -7.34
CA ARG A 126 6.10 0.34 -6.86
C ARG A 126 6.22 -0.41 -5.53
N VAL A 127 6.88 -1.56 -5.56
CA VAL A 127 7.13 -2.39 -4.37
C VAL A 127 8.22 -1.77 -3.48
N MET A 128 7.88 -1.55 -2.22
CA MET A 128 8.71 -0.85 -1.23
C MET A 128 9.28 -1.76 -0.14
N GLY A 129 8.68 -2.94 0.10
CA GLY A 129 9.24 -4.00 0.95
C GLY A 129 10.07 -4.99 0.14
N LYS A 130 10.43 -6.14 0.74
CA LYS A 130 11.17 -7.19 0.03
C LYS A 130 10.44 -7.60 -1.28
N PRO A 131 11.17 -7.96 -2.36
CA PRO A 131 12.62 -8.02 -2.50
C PRO A 131 13.28 -6.66 -2.82
N SER A 132 12.54 -5.55 -2.72
CA SER A 132 13.07 -4.22 -3.04
C SER A 132 14.25 -3.85 -2.12
N LEU A 133 15.35 -3.44 -2.74
CA LEU A 133 16.53 -2.91 -2.03
C LEU A 133 16.23 -1.62 -1.26
N ASN A 134 15.06 -1.00 -1.45
CA ASN A 134 14.68 0.20 -0.70
C ASN A 134 14.75 -0.01 0.82
N LEU A 135 14.33 -1.16 1.33
CA LEU A 135 14.49 -1.48 2.76
C LEU A 135 15.97 -1.52 3.16
N PHE A 136 16.81 -2.15 2.33
CA PHE A 136 18.25 -2.20 2.57
C PHE A 136 18.88 -0.81 2.58
N TYR A 137 18.59 0.04 1.59
CA TYR A 137 19.11 1.40 1.53
C TYR A 137 18.64 2.26 2.71
N MET A 138 17.39 2.10 3.16
CA MET A 138 16.93 2.75 4.39
C MET A 138 17.73 2.31 5.62
N LEU A 139 17.96 0.99 5.77
CA LEU A 139 18.73 0.45 6.89
C LEU A 139 20.20 0.90 6.83
N GLN A 140 20.79 0.94 5.63
CA GLN A 140 22.13 1.45 5.40
C GLN A 140 22.25 2.94 5.77
N ALA A 141 21.30 3.78 5.34
CA ALA A 141 21.29 5.20 5.65
C ALA A 141 21.10 5.47 7.15
N ARG A 142 20.27 4.67 7.85
CA ARG A 142 19.94 4.88 9.26
C ARG A 142 20.97 4.29 10.23
N TYR A 143 21.56 3.14 9.90
CA TYR A 143 22.42 2.37 10.80
C TYR A 143 23.86 2.23 10.29
N ASN A 144 24.23 2.93 9.22
CA ASN A 144 25.56 2.88 8.59
C ASN A 144 26.04 1.44 8.30
N ILE A 145 25.11 0.61 7.83
CA ILE A 145 25.34 -0.81 7.57
C ILE A 145 26.32 -0.95 6.41
N GLN A 146 27.38 -1.74 6.59
CA GLN A 146 28.31 -2.08 5.51
C GLN A 146 27.80 -3.31 4.76
N PRO A 147 27.41 -3.20 3.47
CA PRO A 147 26.90 -4.33 2.69
C PRO A 147 27.85 -5.54 2.73
N GLN A 148 29.16 -5.28 2.71
CA GLN A 148 30.21 -6.31 2.68
C GLN A 148 30.31 -7.12 3.98
N LYS A 149 29.71 -6.65 5.08
CA LYS A 149 29.73 -7.30 6.40
C LYS A 149 28.35 -7.70 6.91
N THR A 150 27.34 -7.66 6.04
CA THR A 150 25.95 -7.82 6.44
C THR A 150 25.31 -9.01 5.74
N LEU A 151 24.75 -9.92 6.53
CA LEU A 151 23.92 -11.01 6.04
C LEU A 151 22.45 -10.72 6.40
N ILE A 152 21.58 -10.70 5.40
CA ILE A 152 20.13 -10.60 5.60
C ILE A 152 19.57 -12.02 5.58
N ILE A 153 19.00 -12.47 6.70
CA ILE A 153 18.34 -13.76 6.81
C ILE A 153 16.83 -13.52 6.77
N GLY A 154 16.16 -14.16 5.82
CA GLY A 154 14.71 -14.19 5.70
C GLY A 154 14.25 -15.61 5.39
N ASP A 155 13.05 -15.95 5.81
CA ASP A 155 12.32 -17.14 5.39
C ASP A 155 11.63 -16.95 4.03
N THR A 156 11.55 -15.69 3.57
CA THR A 156 11.09 -15.22 2.25
C THR A 156 11.78 -13.89 1.89
#